data_AF-O30422-F1
#
_entry.id   AF-O30422-F1
#
_cell.length_a   1.000
_cell.length_b   1.000
_cell.length_c   1.000
_cell.angle_alpha   90.00
_cell.angle_beta   90.00
_cell.angle_gamma   90.00
#
_symmetry.space_group_name_H-M   'P 1'
#
loop_
_entity.id
_entity.type
_entity.pdbx_description
1 polymer ?
#
loop_
_entity_poly.entity_id
_entity_poly.type
_entity_poly.pdbx_seq_one_letter_code
_entity_poly.pdbx_strand_id
1 'polypeptide(L)'
;DPEGVLGGRNELQKMLNYFSQNKTKVYFDVDFVTFRKGSLFYPINVVATKSMKKVPTKLVRYSPATCYPDDDYPVLFMLSPNYVGRFVKSAIPSKLNFTKNISISSISKMLYSDFGTRQINRLQTEKIFEQIVGYIKNRHYNLLLTEPNGYLITNASEIVDIPIYSSKFAIEDYEIPFYQMVLRGYIPYSTPSVNDYSSEWLWKLKVLESGSYIKFTWTARNEDELKETICDYLYSSNYKLWLDDLKKVYKELYPVLSKIKNKKFLEHRLLKEGLVLVKFEGGTEIIINYTSTDQRVYNTVVKARNFKVIE
;
A
#
# COMPACT_ATOMS: atom_id res chain seq x y z
N ASP A 1 21.19 8.64 9.46
CA ASP A 1 20.59 8.88 10.79
C ASP A 1 19.40 9.81 10.60
N PRO A 2 18.53 10.06 11.60
CA PRO A 2 17.44 11.01 11.45
C PRO A 2 17.96 12.38 11.00
N GLU A 3 17.37 12.94 9.94
CA GLU A 3 17.84 14.18 9.32
C GLU A 3 17.70 15.38 10.27
N GLY A 4 18.76 16.17 10.40
CA GLY A 4 18.81 17.32 11.31
C GLY A 4 17.78 18.38 10.95
N VAL A 5 17.57 18.62 9.65
CA VAL A 5 16.56 19.56 9.12
C VAL A 5 15.12 19.16 9.47
N LEU A 6 14.87 17.89 9.78
CA LEU A 6 13.57 17.38 10.24
C LEU A 6 13.47 17.33 11.78
N GLY A 7 14.44 17.89 12.51
CA GLY A 7 14.49 17.89 13.98
C GLY A 7 15.33 16.76 14.60
N GLY A 8 15.94 15.91 13.78
CA GLY A 8 16.88 14.88 14.22
C GLY A 8 16.27 13.87 15.21
N ARG A 9 17.13 13.23 16.00
CA ARG A 9 16.74 12.14 16.92
C ARG A 9 15.80 12.60 18.04
N ASN A 10 15.97 13.82 18.54
CA ASN A 10 15.20 14.32 19.69
C ASN A 10 13.74 14.57 19.32
N GLU A 11 13.47 15.28 18.21
CA GLU A 11 12.10 15.53 17.76
C GLU A 11 11.41 14.25 17.28
N LEU A 12 12.16 13.33 16.65
CA LEU A 12 11.67 12.00 16.32
C LEU A 12 11.18 11.24 17.57
N GLN A 13 11.95 11.26 18.67
CA GLN A 13 11.54 10.59 19.91
C GLN A 13 10.29 11.24 20.53
N LYS A 14 10.17 12.58 20.48
CA LYS A 14 8.96 13.28 20.94
C LYS A 14 7.74 12.87 20.13
N MET A 15 7.87 12.79 18.80
CA MET A 15 6.80 12.32 17.90
C MET A 15 6.37 10.88 18.24
N LEU A 16 7.33 9.98 18.42
CA LEU A 16 7.08 8.58 18.81
C LEU A 16 6.33 8.48 20.13
N ASN A 17 6.75 9.26 21.14
CA ASN A 17 6.09 9.29 22.45
C ASN A 17 4.65 9.81 22.34
N TYR A 18 4.42 10.86 21.55
CA TYR A 18 3.07 11.40 21.31
C TYR A 18 2.13 10.36 20.70
N PHE A 19 2.56 9.67 19.65
CA PHE A 19 1.72 8.62 19.03
C PHE A 19 1.52 7.42 19.95
N SER A 20 2.54 7.03 20.71
CA SER A 20 2.43 5.95 21.70
C SER A 20 1.39 6.27 22.79
N GLN A 21 1.42 7.48 23.36
CA GLN A 21 0.44 7.94 24.35
C GLN A 21 -1.00 7.94 23.80
N ASN A 22 -1.15 8.23 22.50
CA ASN A 22 -2.43 8.19 21.79
C ASN A 22 -2.77 6.81 21.18
N LYS A 23 -2.08 5.73 21.59
CA LYS A 23 -2.30 4.35 21.11
C LYS A 23 -2.27 4.22 19.58
N THR A 24 -1.51 5.07 18.91
CA THR A 24 -1.36 5.08 17.45
C THR A 24 -0.07 4.36 17.07
N LYS A 25 -0.18 3.34 16.21
CA LYS A 25 0.98 2.65 15.66
C LYS A 25 1.62 3.51 14.57
N VAL A 26 2.94 3.63 14.59
CA VAL A 26 3.73 4.35 13.60
C VAL A 26 4.70 3.38 12.96
N TYR A 27 4.71 3.31 11.63
CA TYR A 27 5.64 2.51 10.84
C TYR A 27 6.56 3.45 10.05
N PHE A 28 7.86 3.17 10.04
CA PHE A 28 8.84 3.92 9.25
C PHE A 28 9.13 3.17 7.97
N ASP A 29 8.83 3.77 6.82
CA ASP A 29 9.13 3.16 5.54
C ASP A 29 10.62 3.18 5.24
N VAL A 30 11.13 2.06 4.75
CA VAL A 30 12.53 1.90 4.35
C VAL A 30 12.62 1.19 3.02
N ASP A 31 13.43 1.75 2.12
CA ASP A 31 13.75 1.17 0.83
C ASP A 31 15.22 0.69 0.80
N PHE A 32 15.41 -0.59 0.47
CA PHE A 32 16.71 -1.24 0.29
C PHE A 32 16.93 -1.72 -1.15
N VAL A 33 15.98 -1.45 -2.04
CA VAL A 33 15.96 -1.94 -3.42
C VAL A 33 16.27 -0.82 -4.39
N THR A 34 15.72 0.37 -4.21
CA THR A 34 15.97 1.49 -5.13
C THR A 34 17.03 2.45 -4.61
N PHE A 35 17.87 2.98 -5.50
CA PHE A 35 18.89 3.97 -5.13
C PHE A 35 19.28 4.86 -6.32
N ARG A 36 19.80 6.05 -6.02
CA ARG A 36 20.22 7.05 -7.04
C ARG A 36 21.72 7.03 -7.33
N LYS A 37 22.53 7.00 -6.27
CA LYS A 37 23.98 7.18 -6.34
C LYS A 37 24.67 6.01 -5.66
N GLY A 38 25.73 5.52 -6.28
CA GLY A 38 26.66 4.57 -5.65
C GLY A 38 27.62 5.28 -4.70
N SER A 39 28.46 4.50 -4.04
CA SER A 39 29.58 4.99 -3.24
C SER A 39 30.90 4.39 -3.73
N LEU A 40 32.02 4.86 -3.18
CA LEU A 40 33.35 4.33 -3.51
C LEU A 40 33.43 2.80 -3.33
N PHE A 41 32.84 2.28 -2.25
CA PHE A 41 32.84 0.85 -1.93
C PHE A 41 31.69 0.07 -2.58
N TYR A 42 30.65 0.77 -3.02
CA TYR A 42 29.48 0.19 -3.68
C TYR A 42 29.12 0.99 -4.93
N PRO A 43 29.96 0.94 -5.98
CA PRO A 43 29.70 1.68 -7.22
C PRO A 43 28.50 1.06 -7.95
N ILE A 44 27.73 1.88 -8.67
CA ILE A 44 26.51 1.46 -9.39
C ILE A 44 26.78 0.24 -10.28
N ASN A 45 27.90 0.23 -10.99
CA ASN A 45 28.27 -0.86 -11.87
C ASN A 45 28.49 -2.22 -11.16
N VAL A 46 28.69 -2.24 -9.85
CA VAL A 46 28.92 -3.47 -9.08
C VAL A 46 27.64 -3.95 -8.39
N VAL A 47 26.85 -3.02 -7.84
CA VAL A 47 25.71 -3.37 -6.99
C VAL A 47 24.36 -3.29 -7.69
N ALA A 48 24.24 -2.55 -8.79
CA ALA A 48 22.99 -2.49 -9.54
C ALA A 48 22.70 -3.79 -10.28
N THR A 49 21.43 -4.18 -10.28
CA THR A 49 20.87 -5.21 -11.17
C THR A 49 21.26 -4.92 -12.61
N LYS A 50 21.64 -5.95 -13.36
CA LYS A 50 21.96 -5.83 -14.79
C LYS A 50 20.83 -6.33 -15.66
N SER A 51 20.66 -5.68 -16.80
CA SER A 51 19.84 -6.16 -17.91
C SER A 51 20.54 -7.29 -18.66
N MET A 52 19.85 -7.94 -19.60
CA MET A 52 20.43 -9.00 -20.44
C MET A 52 21.66 -8.52 -21.24
N LYS A 53 21.78 -7.22 -21.50
CA LYS A 53 22.97 -6.58 -22.11
C LYS A 53 24.13 -6.38 -21.13
N LYS A 54 24.02 -6.90 -19.89
CA LYS A 54 24.99 -6.78 -18.79
C LYS A 54 25.29 -5.35 -18.32
N VAL A 55 24.43 -4.39 -18.64
CA VAL A 55 24.52 -3.00 -18.17
C VAL A 55 23.57 -2.74 -16.99
N PRO A 56 23.91 -1.85 -16.03
CA PRO A 56 23.00 -1.45 -14.95
C PRO A 56 21.61 -1.10 -15.48
N THR A 57 20.59 -1.70 -14.89
CA THR A 57 19.20 -1.39 -15.23
C THR A 57 18.81 -0.06 -14.59
N LYS A 58 18.45 0.89 -15.45
CA LYS A 58 17.87 2.17 -15.07
C LYS A 58 16.36 2.01 -14.91
N LEU A 59 15.82 2.48 -13.80
CA LEU A 59 14.39 2.74 -13.62
C LEU A 59 14.13 4.17 -14.10
N VAL A 60 13.52 4.27 -15.26
CA VAL A 60 13.23 5.53 -15.94
C VAL A 60 11.73 5.79 -15.84
N ARG A 61 11.36 7.01 -15.42
CA ARG A 61 9.99 7.48 -15.50
C ARG A 61 9.71 7.89 -16.95
N TYR A 62 8.55 7.53 -17.46
CA TYR A 62 8.10 7.96 -18.78
C TYR A 62 6.96 8.96 -18.60
N SER A 63 6.97 10.02 -19.41
CA SER A 63 5.87 10.99 -19.44
C SER A 63 4.62 10.31 -20.00
N PRO A 64 3.47 10.35 -19.30
CA PRO A 64 2.22 9.80 -19.83
C PRO A 64 1.74 10.53 -21.10
N ALA A 65 2.11 11.80 -21.28
CA ALA A 65 1.68 12.60 -22.41
C ALA A 65 2.48 12.32 -23.68
N THR A 66 3.78 12.06 -23.56
CA THR A 66 4.68 11.91 -24.71
C THR A 66 5.21 10.50 -24.90
N CYS A 67 5.06 9.63 -23.89
CA CYS A 67 5.64 8.28 -23.81
C CYS A 67 7.18 8.25 -23.96
N TYR A 68 7.86 9.40 -23.81
CA TYR A 68 9.32 9.49 -23.78
C TYR A 68 9.85 9.45 -22.34
N PRO A 69 11.13 9.08 -22.14
CA PRO A 69 11.82 9.28 -20.88
C PRO A 69 11.62 10.71 -20.38
N ASP A 70 11.28 10.80 -19.10
CA ASP A 70 11.08 12.08 -18.42
C ASP A 70 12.42 12.54 -17.83
N ASP A 71 13.14 13.36 -18.58
CA ASP A 71 14.51 13.79 -18.25
C ASP A 71 14.56 14.74 -17.04
N ASP A 72 13.44 15.33 -16.65
CA ASP A 72 13.31 16.17 -15.44
C ASP A 72 13.39 15.32 -14.15
N TYR A 73 13.21 14.00 -14.27
CA TYR A 73 13.21 13.09 -13.13
C TYR A 73 14.55 12.36 -12.97
N PRO A 74 15.07 12.27 -11.72
CA PRO A 74 16.31 11.57 -11.47
C PRO A 74 16.19 10.08 -11.76
N VAL A 75 17.13 9.57 -12.55
CA VAL A 75 17.24 8.13 -12.84
C VAL A 75 17.50 7.35 -11.55
N LEU A 76 16.66 6.33 -11.31
CA LEU A 76 16.85 5.38 -10.23
C LEU A 76 17.52 4.10 -10.76
N PHE A 77 18.18 3.37 -9.87
CA PHE A 77 18.69 2.03 -10.12
C PHE A 77 18.05 1.03 -9.16
N MET A 78 17.94 -0.21 -9.59
CA MET A 78 17.60 -1.33 -8.71
C MET A 78 18.86 -2.00 -8.21
N LEU A 79 18.89 -2.31 -6.92
CA LEU A 79 19.93 -3.08 -6.29
C LEU A 79 19.80 -4.55 -6.68
N SER A 80 20.91 -5.20 -7.01
CA SER A 80 20.92 -6.64 -7.23
C SER A 80 20.47 -7.37 -5.95
N PRO A 81 19.57 -8.38 -6.04
CA PRO A 81 19.05 -9.09 -4.86
C PRO A 81 20.16 -9.68 -3.98
N ASN A 82 21.32 -10.00 -4.57
CA ASN A 82 22.53 -10.45 -3.85
C ASN A 82 23.03 -9.46 -2.79
N TYR A 83 22.79 -8.15 -2.97
CA TYR A 83 23.23 -7.11 -2.04
C TYR A 83 22.13 -6.66 -1.08
N VAL A 84 20.84 -6.83 -1.43
CA VAL A 84 19.72 -6.39 -0.59
C VAL A 84 19.83 -6.99 0.82
N GLY A 85 20.04 -8.32 0.92
CA GLY A 85 20.14 -8.99 2.21
C GLY A 85 21.32 -8.50 3.07
N ARG A 86 22.44 -8.12 2.44
CA ARG A 86 23.59 -7.54 3.16
C ARG A 86 23.24 -6.19 3.77
N PHE A 87 22.62 -5.30 3.00
CA PHE A 87 22.27 -3.97 3.50
C PHE A 87 21.16 -4.02 4.54
N VAL A 88 20.15 -4.87 4.37
CA VAL A 88 19.13 -5.08 5.40
C VAL A 88 19.76 -5.56 6.70
N LYS A 89 20.60 -6.62 6.66
CA LYS A 89 21.24 -7.17 7.86
C LYS A 89 22.15 -6.17 8.57
N SER A 90 22.73 -5.22 7.84
CA SER A 90 23.56 -4.15 8.40
C SER A 90 22.72 -3.00 8.97
N ALA A 91 21.73 -2.52 8.21
CA ALA A 91 20.98 -1.30 8.52
C ALA A 91 19.88 -1.51 9.55
N ILE A 92 19.10 -2.59 9.49
CA ILE A 92 17.97 -2.81 10.41
C ILE A 92 18.42 -2.77 11.88
N PRO A 93 19.44 -3.52 12.32
CA PRO A 93 19.82 -3.54 13.74
C PRO A 93 20.50 -2.26 14.21
N SER A 94 21.18 -1.53 13.31
CA SER A 94 22.02 -0.38 13.67
C SER A 94 21.32 0.97 13.50
N LYS A 95 20.52 1.12 12.44
CA LYS A 95 19.89 2.40 12.06
C LYS A 95 18.42 2.50 12.45
N LEU A 96 17.72 1.38 12.64
CA LEU A 96 16.29 1.36 12.98
C LEU A 96 16.01 0.87 14.40
N ASN A 97 17.03 0.81 15.26
CA ASN A 97 16.89 0.36 16.65
C ASN A 97 15.99 1.24 17.54
N PHE A 98 15.64 2.45 17.07
CA PHE A 98 14.71 3.35 17.75
C PHE A 98 13.23 2.95 17.58
N THR A 99 12.91 2.01 16.69
CA THR A 99 11.55 1.53 16.45
C THR A 99 11.53 0.01 16.31
N LYS A 100 10.38 -0.60 16.58
CA LYS A 100 10.08 -2.00 16.22
C LYS A 100 9.03 -2.11 15.12
N ASN A 101 8.59 -1.00 14.56
CA ASN A 101 7.55 -0.94 13.54
C ASN A 101 8.17 -0.35 12.27
N ILE A 102 8.30 -1.18 11.24
CA ILE A 102 8.93 -0.81 9.97
C ILE A 102 7.94 -1.09 8.84
N SER A 103 7.86 -0.15 7.91
CA SER A 103 7.20 -0.36 6.62
C SER A 103 8.24 -0.76 5.58
N ILE A 104 7.88 -1.72 4.74
CA ILE A 104 8.71 -2.14 3.62
C ILE A 104 7.82 -1.99 2.38
N SER A 105 8.22 -1.11 1.46
CA SER A 105 7.45 -0.88 0.24
C SER A 105 8.06 -1.59 -0.97
N SER A 106 9.31 -1.32 -1.31
CA SER A 106 9.91 -1.82 -2.55
C SER A 106 10.16 -3.34 -2.57
N ILE A 107 10.68 -3.93 -1.48
CA ILE A 107 10.87 -5.40 -1.39
C ILE A 107 9.52 -6.13 -1.49
N SER A 108 8.46 -5.51 -0.97
CA SER A 108 7.13 -6.11 -0.89
C SER A 108 6.52 -6.36 -2.25
N LYS A 109 6.69 -5.42 -3.18
CA LYS A 109 6.04 -5.44 -4.49
C LYS A 109 6.97 -5.78 -5.66
N MET A 110 8.27 -5.50 -5.56
CA MET A 110 9.19 -5.72 -6.68
C MET A 110 9.62 -7.19 -6.77
N LEU A 111 9.61 -7.75 -7.98
CA LEU A 111 10.11 -9.10 -8.25
C LEU A 111 10.82 -9.15 -9.61
N TYR A 112 12.15 -9.09 -9.60
CA TYR A 112 12.98 -8.90 -10.79
C TYR A 112 14.15 -9.88 -10.87
N SER A 113 14.69 -10.05 -12.07
CA SER A 113 15.92 -10.81 -12.33
C SER A 113 17.14 -9.89 -12.39
N ASP A 114 18.32 -10.45 -12.12
CA ASP A 114 19.62 -9.84 -12.37
C ASP A 114 20.41 -10.68 -13.36
N PHE A 115 20.81 -10.09 -14.49
CA PHE A 115 21.59 -10.74 -15.54
C PHE A 115 23.09 -10.40 -15.47
N GLY A 116 23.57 -9.97 -14.31
CA GLY A 116 24.98 -9.70 -14.06
C GLY A 116 25.82 -10.97 -14.06
N THR A 117 27.09 -10.86 -13.64
CA THR A 117 28.01 -12.01 -13.59
C THR A 117 27.47 -13.15 -12.72
N ARG A 118 26.78 -12.80 -11.63
CA ARG A 118 26.02 -13.75 -10.80
C ARG A 118 24.55 -13.59 -11.11
N GLN A 119 24.07 -14.38 -12.05
CA GLN A 119 22.67 -14.30 -12.50
C GLN A 119 21.72 -14.72 -11.37
N ILE A 120 20.63 -13.98 -11.23
CA ILE A 120 19.54 -14.27 -10.31
C ILE A 120 18.24 -14.21 -11.10
N ASN A 121 17.48 -15.30 -11.13
CA ASN A 121 16.13 -15.29 -11.71
C ASN A 121 15.08 -14.85 -10.69
N ARG A 122 13.85 -14.58 -11.15
CA ARG A 122 12.75 -14.12 -10.27
C ARG A 122 12.46 -15.09 -9.12
N LEU A 123 12.52 -16.41 -9.33
CA LEU A 123 12.29 -17.40 -8.26
C LEU A 123 13.37 -17.35 -7.17
N GLN A 124 14.62 -17.07 -7.56
CA GLN A 124 15.70 -16.85 -6.60
C GLN A 124 15.52 -15.53 -5.85
N THR A 125 15.09 -14.46 -6.53
CA THR A 125 14.76 -13.18 -5.90
C THR A 125 13.64 -13.33 -4.88
N GLU A 126 12.58 -14.08 -5.21
CA GLU A 126 11.48 -14.41 -4.30
C GLU A 126 12.00 -15.06 -3.01
N LYS A 127 12.80 -16.12 -3.12
CA LYS A 127 13.43 -16.79 -1.98
C LYS A 127 14.31 -15.85 -1.15
N ILE A 128 15.09 -14.99 -1.81
CA ILE A 128 15.93 -14.01 -1.13
C ILE A 128 15.06 -13.01 -0.34
N PHE A 129 13.99 -12.50 -0.95
CA PHE A 129 13.10 -11.52 -0.32
C PHE A 129 12.30 -12.13 0.82
N GLU A 130 11.80 -13.35 0.65
CA GLU A 130 11.14 -14.11 1.72
C GLU A 130 12.09 -14.32 2.92
N GLN A 131 13.33 -14.75 2.68
CA GLN A 131 14.34 -14.89 3.74
C GLN A 131 14.66 -13.57 4.44
N ILE A 132 14.71 -12.47 3.69
CA ILE A 132 14.98 -11.14 4.23
C ILE A 132 13.82 -10.68 5.13
N VAL A 133 12.59 -10.78 4.65
CA VAL A 133 11.40 -10.39 5.43
C VAL A 133 11.24 -11.30 6.65
N GLY A 134 11.45 -12.60 6.50
CA GLY A 134 11.49 -13.56 7.62
C GLY A 134 12.58 -13.24 8.65
N TYR A 135 13.78 -12.83 8.20
CA TYR A 135 14.85 -12.38 9.09
C TYR A 135 14.45 -11.14 9.93
N ILE A 136 13.73 -10.20 9.33
CA ILE A 136 13.25 -8.99 10.03
C ILE A 136 12.14 -9.37 11.02
N LYS A 137 11.17 -10.20 10.60
CA LYS A 137 10.10 -10.72 11.47
C LYS A 137 10.66 -11.47 12.68
N ASN A 138 11.66 -12.34 12.48
CA ASN A 138 12.31 -13.10 13.55
C ASN A 138 13.07 -12.22 14.56
N ARG A 139 13.29 -10.93 14.25
CA ARG A 139 13.84 -9.93 15.19
C ARG A 139 12.76 -9.15 15.93
N HIS A 140 11.52 -9.67 15.90
CA HIS A 140 10.35 -9.11 16.57
C HIS A 140 10.00 -7.69 16.09
N TYR A 141 10.17 -7.43 14.79
CA TYR A 141 9.64 -6.23 14.17
C TYR A 141 8.21 -6.48 13.69
N ASN A 142 7.33 -5.50 13.91
CA ASN A 142 6.04 -5.43 13.23
C ASN A 142 6.27 -4.87 11.83
N LEU A 143 5.72 -5.55 10.83
CA LEU A 143 5.93 -5.23 9.43
C LEU A 143 4.63 -4.74 8.79
N LEU A 144 4.69 -3.53 8.26
CA LEU A 144 3.69 -3.02 7.33
C LEU A 144 4.20 -3.20 5.91
N LEU A 145 3.49 -3.95 5.07
CA LEU A 145 3.89 -4.15 3.67
C LEU A 145 2.96 -3.40 2.74
N THR A 146 3.54 -2.66 1.80
CA THR A 146 2.80 -1.94 0.75
C THR A 146 2.67 -2.80 -0.50
N GLU A 147 1.45 -3.01 -0.99
CA GLU A 147 1.16 -3.79 -2.21
C GLU A 147 1.91 -5.15 -2.26
N PRO A 148 1.89 -5.96 -1.19
CA PRO A 148 2.77 -7.12 -1.12
C PRO A 148 2.41 -8.20 -2.14
N ASN A 149 3.43 -8.76 -2.78
CA ASN A 149 3.32 -10.06 -3.44
C ASN A 149 2.87 -11.14 -2.45
N GLY A 150 2.09 -12.11 -2.93
CA GLY A 150 1.45 -13.14 -2.10
C GLY A 150 2.39 -13.89 -1.15
N TYR A 151 3.61 -14.20 -1.61
CA TYR A 151 4.62 -14.94 -0.84
C TYR A 151 5.14 -14.18 0.40
N LEU A 152 4.85 -12.89 0.54
CA LEU A 152 5.27 -12.08 1.69
C LEU A 152 4.15 -11.82 2.71
N ILE A 153 2.88 -12.04 2.35
CA ILE A 153 1.72 -11.66 3.16
C ILE A 153 1.76 -12.31 4.55
N THR A 154 2.13 -13.59 4.63
CA THR A 154 2.20 -14.35 5.90
C THR A 154 3.27 -13.82 6.87
N ASN A 155 4.19 -12.98 6.38
CA ASN A 155 5.22 -12.35 7.19
C ASN A 155 4.83 -10.95 7.68
N ALA A 156 3.75 -10.37 7.16
CA ALA A 156 3.29 -9.04 7.52
C ALA A 156 2.46 -9.04 8.82
N SER A 157 2.52 -7.93 9.54
CA SER A 157 1.59 -7.62 10.63
C SER A 157 0.34 -6.92 10.09
N GLU A 158 0.53 -6.04 9.11
CA GLU A 158 -0.49 -5.24 8.45
C GLU A 158 -0.06 -5.04 6.99
N ILE A 159 -1.00 -4.90 6.07
CA ILE A 159 -0.71 -4.59 4.66
C ILE A 159 -1.50 -3.35 4.23
N VAL A 160 -0.98 -2.60 3.27
CA VAL A 160 -1.65 -1.40 2.76
C VAL A 160 -1.65 -1.37 1.25
N ASP A 161 -2.47 -0.48 0.70
CA ASP A 161 -2.60 -0.25 -0.74
C ASP A 161 -3.12 -1.47 -1.50
N ILE A 162 -4.06 -2.22 -0.90
CA ILE A 162 -4.68 -3.36 -1.58
C ILE A 162 -5.73 -2.86 -2.57
N PRO A 163 -5.60 -3.14 -3.88
CA PRO A 163 -6.51 -2.63 -4.90
C PRO A 163 -7.97 -2.93 -4.60
N ILE A 164 -8.83 -1.92 -4.77
CA ILE A 164 -10.29 -2.03 -4.60
C ILE A 164 -11.05 -1.90 -5.93
N TYR A 165 -10.32 -1.95 -7.05
CA TYR A 165 -10.86 -1.89 -8.41
C TYR A 165 -10.14 -2.92 -9.28
N SER A 166 -10.83 -3.43 -10.30
CA SER A 166 -10.21 -4.21 -11.39
C SER A 166 -9.59 -3.30 -12.45
N SER A 167 -8.96 -3.92 -13.45
CA SER A 167 -8.42 -3.21 -14.60
C SER A 167 -9.51 -2.65 -15.53
N LYS A 168 -10.71 -3.25 -15.47
CA LYS A 168 -11.86 -2.96 -16.34
C LYS A 168 -11.57 -3.18 -17.82
N PHE A 169 -10.68 -4.13 -18.14
CA PHE A 169 -10.50 -4.56 -19.53
C PHE A 169 -11.81 -5.16 -20.07
N ALA A 170 -12.07 -4.97 -21.36
CA ALA A 170 -13.32 -5.41 -22.01
C ALA A 170 -13.53 -6.94 -21.98
N ILE A 171 -12.49 -7.71 -21.65
CA ILE A 171 -12.56 -9.17 -21.47
C ILE A 171 -13.02 -9.57 -20.06
N GLU A 172 -13.07 -8.61 -19.12
CA GLU A 172 -13.53 -8.82 -17.75
C GLU A 172 -15.06 -8.61 -17.71
N ASP A 173 -15.77 -9.53 -17.05
CA ASP A 173 -17.23 -9.47 -16.92
C ASP A 173 -17.64 -8.73 -15.64
N TYR A 174 -17.36 -9.35 -14.48
CA TYR A 174 -17.77 -8.81 -13.18
C TYR A 174 -16.61 -8.68 -12.18
N GLU A 175 -16.55 -7.54 -11.48
CA GLU A 175 -15.53 -7.24 -10.48
C GLU A 175 -15.89 -7.82 -9.11
N ILE A 176 -15.07 -8.76 -8.61
CA ILE A 176 -15.21 -9.38 -7.29
C ILE A 176 -13.99 -8.99 -6.44
N PRO A 177 -14.16 -8.59 -5.16
CA PRO A 177 -13.04 -8.30 -4.25
C PRO A 177 -12.37 -9.58 -3.74
N PHE A 178 -11.98 -10.49 -4.65
CA PHE A 178 -11.52 -11.84 -4.35
C PHE A 178 -10.32 -11.85 -3.39
N TYR A 179 -9.37 -10.93 -3.59
CA TYR A 179 -8.20 -10.81 -2.72
C TYR A 179 -8.61 -10.52 -1.27
N GLN A 180 -9.53 -9.59 -1.06
CA GLN A 180 -10.07 -9.25 0.25
C GLN A 180 -10.93 -10.37 0.82
N MET A 181 -11.69 -11.08 -0.02
CA MET A 181 -12.45 -12.26 0.41
C MET A 181 -11.56 -13.31 1.06
N VAL A 182 -10.36 -13.52 0.51
CA VAL A 182 -9.37 -14.47 1.04
C VAL A 182 -8.67 -13.94 2.30
N LEU A 183 -8.24 -12.67 2.31
CA LEU A 183 -7.41 -12.14 3.39
C LEU A 183 -8.17 -11.74 4.65
N ARG A 184 -9.46 -11.43 4.52
CA ARG A 184 -10.20 -10.81 5.61
C ARG A 184 -10.35 -11.73 6.80
N GLY A 185 -10.06 -11.19 7.98
CA GLY A 185 -10.04 -11.93 9.24
C GLY A 185 -8.68 -12.56 9.57
N TYR A 186 -7.74 -12.57 8.61
CA TYR A 186 -6.38 -13.09 8.84
C TYR A 186 -5.34 -11.97 9.01
N ILE A 187 -5.44 -10.91 8.20
CA ILE A 187 -4.50 -9.78 8.27
C ILE A 187 -5.25 -8.45 8.07
N PRO A 188 -4.95 -7.39 8.86
CA PRO A 188 -5.46 -6.04 8.58
C PRO A 188 -4.93 -5.53 7.24
N TYR A 189 -5.83 -4.98 6.42
CA TYR A 189 -5.46 -4.34 5.16
C TYR A 189 -6.18 -3.02 4.93
N SER A 190 -5.52 -2.10 4.22
CA SER A 190 -6.13 -0.85 3.77
C SER A 190 -6.29 -0.80 2.25
N THR A 191 -7.17 0.09 1.81
CA THR A 191 -7.21 0.59 0.42
C THR A 191 -5.92 1.33 0.07
N PRO A 192 -5.71 1.64 -1.23
CA PRO A 192 -4.90 2.78 -1.65
C PRO A 192 -5.41 4.08 -1.03
N SER A 193 -4.62 5.15 -1.11
CA SER A 193 -5.00 6.46 -0.59
C SER A 193 -6.31 6.92 -1.23
N VAL A 194 -7.36 7.12 -0.44
CA VAL A 194 -8.69 7.45 -1.00
C VAL A 194 -8.77 8.86 -1.57
N ASN A 195 -7.83 9.72 -1.18
CA ASN A 195 -7.65 11.05 -1.76
C ASN A 195 -7.06 11.04 -3.18
N ASP A 196 -6.66 9.87 -3.70
CA ASP A 196 -6.29 9.69 -5.11
C ASP A 196 -7.53 9.38 -5.99
N TYR A 197 -8.69 9.09 -5.39
CA TYR A 197 -9.92 8.79 -6.11
C TYR A 197 -10.82 10.04 -6.23
N SER A 198 -11.31 10.28 -7.44
CA SER A 198 -12.20 11.41 -7.72
C SER A 198 -13.66 11.17 -7.30
N SER A 199 -14.10 9.92 -7.21
CA SER A 199 -15.50 9.57 -6.97
C SER A 199 -15.72 9.09 -5.53
N GLU A 200 -16.12 10.00 -4.65
CA GLU A 200 -16.29 9.74 -3.22
C GLU A 200 -17.26 8.59 -2.93
N TRP A 201 -18.46 8.64 -3.52
CA TRP A 201 -19.46 7.60 -3.32
C TRP A 201 -18.94 6.22 -3.75
N LEU A 202 -18.19 6.16 -4.85
CA LEU A 202 -17.76 4.89 -5.43
C LEU A 202 -16.73 4.18 -4.54
N TRP A 203 -15.68 4.89 -4.10
CA TRP A 203 -14.67 4.25 -3.26
C TRP A 203 -15.24 3.92 -1.88
N LYS A 204 -16.20 4.69 -1.34
CA LYS A 204 -16.90 4.35 -0.09
C LYS A 204 -17.65 3.03 -0.20
N LEU A 205 -18.41 2.84 -1.28
CA LEU A 205 -19.10 1.58 -1.52
C LEU A 205 -18.10 0.43 -1.70
N LYS A 206 -16.98 0.64 -2.40
CA LYS A 206 -15.93 -0.37 -2.56
C LYS A 206 -15.20 -0.70 -1.25
N VAL A 207 -15.00 0.26 -0.37
CA VAL A 207 -14.49 0.04 1.00
C VAL A 207 -15.42 -0.89 1.77
N LEU A 208 -16.74 -0.68 1.68
CA LEU A 208 -17.73 -1.54 2.34
C LEU A 208 -17.85 -2.92 1.68
N GLU A 209 -17.84 -2.98 0.35
CA GLU A 209 -17.90 -4.23 -0.42
C GLU A 209 -16.70 -5.12 -0.11
N SER A 210 -15.50 -4.54 -0.06
CA SER A 210 -14.26 -5.25 0.25
C SER A 210 -14.04 -5.45 1.75
N GLY A 211 -14.70 -4.66 2.59
CA GLY A 211 -14.48 -4.63 4.04
C GLY A 211 -13.10 -4.09 4.44
N SER A 212 -12.50 -3.22 3.62
CA SER A 212 -11.16 -2.63 3.80
C SER A 212 -11.11 -1.54 4.87
N TYR A 213 -9.93 -1.32 5.46
CA TYR A 213 -9.64 -0.05 6.15
C TYR A 213 -9.35 1.06 5.14
N ILE A 214 -9.59 2.31 5.55
CA ILE A 214 -9.39 3.49 4.71
C ILE A 214 -7.99 4.03 4.94
N LYS A 215 -7.27 4.34 3.86
CA LYS A 215 -5.98 5.04 3.91
C LYS A 215 -6.12 6.43 3.30
N PHE A 216 -5.44 7.40 3.90
CA PHE A 216 -5.19 8.73 3.34
C PHE A 216 -3.69 8.96 3.27
N THR A 217 -3.24 9.71 2.27
CA THR A 217 -1.86 10.20 2.17
C THR A 217 -1.84 11.70 2.39
N TRP A 218 -0.92 12.19 3.23
CA TRP A 218 -0.95 13.55 3.73
C TRP A 218 0.38 14.29 3.52
N THR A 219 0.30 15.56 3.13
CA THR A 219 1.37 16.55 3.25
C THR A 219 0.94 17.65 4.21
N ALA A 220 1.86 18.08 5.07
CA ALA A 220 1.60 19.12 6.06
C ALA A 220 1.88 20.53 5.52
N ARG A 221 2.88 20.64 4.64
CA ARG A 221 3.41 21.88 4.06
C ARG A 221 3.98 21.60 2.68
N ASN A 222 4.14 22.66 1.89
CA ASN A 222 4.90 22.69 0.64
C ASN A 222 4.40 21.72 -0.44
N GLU A 223 3.12 21.35 -0.44
CA GLU A 223 2.54 20.52 -1.51
C GLU A 223 2.81 21.12 -2.91
N ASP A 224 2.71 22.45 -3.03
CA ASP A 224 3.00 23.16 -4.28
C ASP A 224 4.47 23.04 -4.72
N GLU A 225 5.41 22.91 -3.79
CA GLU A 225 6.84 22.71 -4.10
C GLU A 225 7.15 21.26 -4.53
N LEU A 226 6.21 20.33 -4.33
CA LEU A 226 6.38 18.94 -4.77
C LEU A 226 6.04 18.76 -6.25
N LYS A 227 5.39 19.75 -6.87
CA LYS A 227 5.12 19.76 -8.32
C LYS A 227 6.45 19.64 -9.08
N GLU A 228 6.43 18.85 -10.15
CA GLU A 228 7.62 18.62 -10.99
C GLU A 228 8.82 18.00 -10.24
N THR A 229 8.57 17.41 -9.07
CA THR A 229 9.55 16.60 -8.34
C THR A 229 9.13 15.13 -8.38
N ILE A 230 10.02 14.23 -7.95
CA ILE A 230 9.68 12.81 -7.74
C ILE A 230 8.50 12.56 -6.78
N CYS A 231 8.04 13.59 -6.06
CA CYS A 231 6.94 13.56 -5.13
C CYS A 231 5.66 14.21 -5.70
N ASP A 232 5.61 14.51 -7.00
CA ASP A 232 4.45 15.10 -7.67
C ASP A 232 3.17 14.25 -7.57
N TYR A 233 3.33 12.93 -7.36
CA TYR A 233 2.21 12.02 -7.06
C TYR A 233 1.44 12.39 -5.78
N LEU A 234 1.98 13.27 -4.92
CA LEU A 234 1.34 13.78 -3.71
C LEU A 234 0.41 14.99 -3.95
N TYR A 235 -0.05 15.21 -5.19
CA TYR A 235 -0.83 16.39 -5.62
C TYR A 235 -2.19 16.60 -4.91
N SER A 236 -2.69 15.60 -4.18
CA SER A 236 -3.99 15.62 -3.50
C SER A 236 -3.85 15.34 -2.00
N SER A 237 -2.76 15.79 -1.38
CA SER A 237 -2.36 15.34 -0.05
C SER A 237 -2.40 16.43 1.03
N ASN A 238 -2.63 17.70 0.69
CA ASN A 238 -2.66 18.76 1.71
C ASN A 238 -3.71 18.49 2.78
N TYR A 239 -3.22 18.33 4.02
CA TYR A 239 -4.08 17.76 5.03
C TYR A 239 -5.24 18.62 5.48
N LYS A 240 -5.08 19.93 5.38
CA LYS A 240 -6.13 20.86 5.82
C LYS A 240 -7.37 20.74 4.95
N LEU A 241 -7.21 20.35 3.69
CA LEU A 241 -8.31 20.23 2.73
C LEU A 241 -9.18 18.99 3.01
N TRP A 242 -8.61 17.89 3.52
CA TRP A 242 -9.37 16.65 3.74
C TRP A 242 -9.84 16.42 5.17
N LEU A 243 -9.46 17.25 6.15
CA LEU A 243 -9.81 17.00 7.57
C LEU A 243 -11.32 16.90 7.81
N ASP A 244 -12.13 17.73 7.15
CA ASP A 244 -13.57 17.69 7.33
C ASP A 244 -14.21 16.52 6.60
N ASP A 245 -13.68 16.14 5.45
CA ASP A 245 -14.15 14.96 4.72
C ASP A 245 -13.77 13.67 5.45
N LEU A 246 -12.58 13.58 6.03
CA LEU A 246 -12.19 12.48 6.92
C LEU A 246 -13.21 12.32 8.05
N LYS A 247 -13.62 13.40 8.72
CA LYS A 247 -14.61 13.33 9.81
C LYS A 247 -15.96 12.81 9.31
N LYS A 248 -16.43 13.26 8.14
CA LYS A 248 -17.70 12.81 7.54
C LYS A 248 -17.64 11.33 7.18
N VAL A 249 -16.61 10.94 6.43
CA VAL A 249 -16.33 9.55 6.03
C VAL A 249 -16.26 8.64 7.24
N TYR A 250 -15.52 9.05 8.28
CA TYR A 250 -15.38 8.25 9.49
C TYR A 250 -16.73 8.05 10.19
N LYS A 251 -17.55 9.10 10.36
CA LYS A 251 -18.88 8.98 10.96
C LYS A 251 -19.82 8.07 10.17
N GLU A 252 -19.71 8.09 8.84
CA GLU A 252 -20.55 7.30 7.95
C GLU A 252 -20.16 5.82 7.94
N LEU A 253 -18.87 5.52 7.76
CA LEU A 253 -18.40 4.15 7.52
C LEU A 253 -18.00 3.41 8.79
N TYR A 254 -17.49 4.11 9.81
CA TYR A 254 -16.99 3.47 11.03
C TYR A 254 -18.02 2.58 11.73
N PRO A 255 -19.31 2.96 11.89
CA PRO A 255 -20.31 2.10 12.53
C PRO A 255 -20.50 0.75 11.82
N VAL A 256 -20.29 0.71 10.50
CA VAL A 256 -20.40 -0.51 9.70
C VAL A 256 -19.10 -1.30 9.79
N LEU A 257 -17.96 -0.65 9.53
CA LEU A 257 -16.63 -1.27 9.58
C LEU A 257 -16.32 -1.86 10.97
N SER A 258 -16.83 -1.26 12.05
CA SER A 258 -16.68 -1.78 13.40
C SER A 258 -17.40 -3.12 13.61
N LYS A 259 -18.56 -3.33 12.99
CA LYS A 259 -19.32 -4.61 13.09
C LYS A 259 -18.56 -5.76 12.43
N ILE A 260 -17.86 -5.45 11.35
CA ILE A 260 -17.09 -6.43 10.60
C ILE A 260 -15.62 -6.49 11.03
N LYS A 261 -15.20 -5.81 12.10
CA LYS A 261 -13.79 -5.85 12.54
C LYS A 261 -13.34 -7.27 12.87
N ASN A 262 -12.22 -7.70 12.29
CA ASN A 262 -11.64 -9.05 12.44
C ASN A 262 -12.60 -10.20 12.07
N LYS A 263 -13.65 -9.93 11.29
CA LYS A 263 -14.58 -10.94 10.77
C LYS A 263 -14.16 -11.43 9.39
N LYS A 264 -14.29 -12.73 9.14
CA LYS A 264 -14.05 -13.29 7.81
C LYS A 264 -15.09 -12.79 6.81
N PHE A 265 -14.67 -12.67 5.56
CA PHE A 265 -15.58 -12.45 4.43
C PHE A 265 -16.14 -13.83 4.04
N LEU A 266 -17.46 -14.00 4.05
CA LEU A 266 -18.11 -15.29 3.83
C LEU A 266 -18.71 -15.42 2.44
N GLU A 267 -19.33 -14.37 1.93
CA GLU A 267 -20.07 -14.43 0.68
C GLU A 267 -20.06 -13.09 -0.03
N HIS A 268 -19.81 -13.13 -1.34
CA HIS A 268 -20.08 -12.05 -2.27
C HIS A 268 -21.07 -12.56 -3.31
N ARG A 269 -22.21 -11.89 -3.45
CA ARG A 269 -23.30 -12.30 -4.34
C ARG A 269 -23.77 -11.10 -5.17
N LEU A 270 -23.75 -11.26 -6.49
CA LEU A 270 -24.43 -10.35 -7.41
C LEU A 270 -25.94 -10.66 -7.39
N LEU A 271 -26.76 -9.72 -6.94
CA LEU A 271 -28.21 -9.88 -6.89
C LEU A 271 -28.87 -9.49 -8.21
N LYS A 272 -28.34 -8.44 -8.83
CA LYS A 272 -28.60 -7.97 -10.20
C LYS A 272 -27.47 -7.03 -10.59
N GLU A 273 -27.38 -6.66 -11.85
CA GLU A 273 -26.39 -5.70 -12.31
C GLU A 273 -26.37 -4.42 -11.45
N GLY A 274 -25.19 -4.07 -10.92
CA GLY A 274 -24.99 -2.93 -10.03
C GLY A 274 -25.55 -3.09 -8.61
N LEU A 275 -26.05 -4.26 -8.22
CA LEU A 275 -26.54 -4.53 -6.86
C LEU A 275 -25.89 -5.78 -6.27
N VAL A 276 -25.16 -5.58 -5.18
CA VAL A 276 -24.31 -6.58 -4.56
C VAL A 276 -24.75 -6.84 -3.13
N LEU A 277 -24.68 -8.09 -2.69
CA LEU A 277 -24.75 -8.48 -1.29
C LEU A 277 -23.40 -9.04 -0.85
N VAL A 278 -22.87 -8.54 0.26
CA VAL A 278 -21.71 -9.11 0.92
C VAL A 278 -22.06 -9.56 2.33
N LYS A 279 -21.54 -10.71 2.75
CA LYS A 279 -21.77 -11.30 4.07
C LYS A 279 -20.45 -11.50 4.79
N PHE A 280 -20.44 -11.12 6.06
CA PHE A 280 -19.31 -11.32 6.96
C PHE A 280 -19.67 -12.28 8.10
N GLU A 281 -18.64 -12.89 8.66
CA GLU A 281 -18.75 -13.69 9.87
C GLU A 281 -19.36 -12.88 11.01
N GLY A 282 -20.27 -13.50 11.78
CA GLY A 282 -21.08 -12.80 12.78
C GLY A 282 -22.38 -12.22 12.24
N GLY A 283 -22.75 -12.51 10.98
CA GLY A 283 -24.09 -12.28 10.45
C GLY A 283 -24.32 -10.91 9.81
N THR A 284 -23.34 -10.01 9.85
CA THR A 284 -23.46 -8.71 9.17
C THR A 284 -23.53 -8.90 7.66
N GLU A 285 -24.63 -8.45 7.06
CA GLU A 285 -24.84 -8.42 5.61
C GLU A 285 -24.96 -6.97 5.14
N ILE A 286 -24.36 -6.67 3.98
CA ILE A 286 -24.41 -5.33 3.39
C ILE A 286 -24.90 -5.46 1.96
N ILE A 287 -26.03 -4.82 1.66
CA ILE A 287 -26.51 -4.62 0.30
C ILE A 287 -25.95 -3.30 -0.23
N ILE A 288 -25.32 -3.33 -1.39
CA ILE A 288 -24.63 -2.20 -2.00
C ILE A 288 -25.24 -1.94 -3.37
N ASN A 289 -25.71 -0.72 -3.60
CA ASN A 289 -26.31 -0.27 -4.84
C ASN A 289 -25.39 0.71 -5.57
N TYR A 290 -24.73 0.21 -6.61
CA TYR A 290 -23.89 1.01 -7.52
C TYR A 290 -24.68 1.76 -8.59
N THR A 291 -25.97 1.46 -8.76
CA THR A 291 -26.81 2.06 -9.80
C THR A 291 -27.18 3.52 -9.47
N SER A 292 -27.60 4.27 -10.49
CA SER A 292 -28.08 5.65 -10.35
C SER A 292 -29.54 5.77 -9.88
N THR A 293 -30.21 4.65 -9.61
CA THR A 293 -31.61 4.61 -9.19
C THR A 293 -31.79 3.80 -7.92
N ASP A 294 -32.87 4.07 -7.19
CA ASP A 294 -33.22 3.31 -6.00
C ASP A 294 -33.53 1.85 -6.37
N GLN A 295 -32.95 0.91 -5.64
CA GLN A 295 -33.14 -0.52 -5.87
C GLN A 295 -33.91 -1.13 -4.71
N ARG A 296 -34.95 -1.92 -5.04
CA ARG A 296 -35.67 -2.74 -4.06
C ARG A 296 -35.12 -4.15 -4.04
N VAL A 297 -34.88 -4.66 -2.85
CA VAL A 297 -34.33 -5.99 -2.56
C VAL A 297 -35.03 -6.52 -1.32
N TYR A 298 -35.67 -7.68 -1.42
CA TYR A 298 -36.55 -8.17 -0.36
C TYR A 298 -37.58 -7.07 0.04
N ASN A 299 -37.70 -6.76 1.33
CA ASN A 299 -38.53 -5.67 1.86
C ASN A 299 -37.75 -4.36 2.08
N THR A 300 -36.55 -4.24 1.52
CA THR A 300 -35.64 -3.11 1.74
C THR A 300 -35.44 -2.31 0.46
N VAL A 301 -35.51 -0.99 0.57
CA VAL A 301 -35.05 -0.06 -0.47
C VAL A 301 -33.64 0.40 -0.14
N VAL A 302 -32.74 0.28 -1.11
CA VAL A 302 -31.37 0.81 -1.06
C VAL A 302 -31.29 1.96 -2.04
N LYS A 303 -30.96 3.15 -1.54
CA LYS A 303 -30.89 4.36 -2.35
C LYS A 303 -29.82 4.25 -3.45
N ALA A 304 -30.00 5.00 -4.54
CA ALA A 304 -28.99 5.13 -5.59
C ALA A 304 -27.61 5.44 -4.99
N ARG A 305 -26.55 4.77 -5.47
CA ARG A 305 -25.16 4.98 -5.04
C ARG A 305 -24.97 4.93 -3.52
N ASN A 306 -25.68 4.00 -2.87
CA ASN A 306 -25.71 3.88 -1.42
C ASN A 306 -25.69 2.41 -0.99
N PHE A 307 -25.61 2.17 0.31
CA PHE A 307 -25.64 0.84 0.91
C PHE A 307 -26.69 0.74 2.00
N LYS A 308 -26.99 -0.49 2.41
CA LYS A 308 -27.81 -0.77 3.59
C LYS A 308 -27.29 -2.02 4.28
N VAL A 309 -27.05 -1.90 5.58
CA VAL A 309 -26.76 -3.05 6.44
C VAL A 309 -28.06 -3.75 6.77
N ILE A 310 -28.10 -5.07 6.61
CA ILE A 310 -29.18 -5.93 7.03
C ILE A 310 -28.62 -6.93 8.05
N GLU A 311 -29.42 -7.26 9.06
CA GLU A 311 -29.10 -8.20 10.15
C GLU A 311 -30.06 -9.38 10.10
#